data_AF-A0A2D4H6K6-F1
#
_entry.id   AF-A0A2D4H6K6-F1
#
_cell.length_a   1.000
_cell.length_b   1.000
_cell.length_c   1.000
_cell.angle_alpha   90.00
_cell.angle_beta   90.00
_cell.angle_gamma   90.00
#
_symmetry.space_group_name_H-M   'P 1'
#
loop_
_entity.id
_entity.type
_entity.pdbx_description
1 polymer ?
#
loop_
_entity_poly.entity_id
_entity_poly.type
_entity_poly.pdbx_seq_one_letter_code
_entity_poly.pdbx_strand_id
1 'polypeptide(L)'
;MEAMLQTIMQGIQTMQAKIDNIEKRSENIEKRTKNIEKRTEETDEKVGNIQQMMQQYEDRILKIEEEDTQRDEKMREIDTRLSEVERDKSNLGCEMGKSEFYLRFQNVEEEKGENLVEVMANILAEALEITIEKMKDGM
;
A
#
# COMPACT_ATOMS: atom_id res chain seq x y z
N MET A 1 -36.62 -25.73 87.39
CA MET A 1 -36.48 -24.31 87.01
C MET A 1 -35.02 -23.97 86.68
N GLU A 2 -34.08 -24.33 87.54
CA GLU A 2 -32.64 -24.04 87.39
C GLU A 2 -32.00 -24.66 86.13
N ALA A 3 -32.24 -25.94 85.85
CA ALA A 3 -31.72 -26.61 84.65
C ALA A 3 -32.19 -25.94 83.33
N MET A 4 -33.43 -25.45 83.30
CA MET A 4 -34.00 -24.76 82.13
C MET A 4 -33.32 -23.41 81.91
N LEU A 5 -33.07 -22.64 82.97
CA LEU A 5 -32.31 -21.39 82.92
C LEU A 5 -30.88 -21.61 82.42
N GLN A 6 -30.23 -22.69 82.87
CA GLN A 6 -28.87 -23.04 82.44
C GLN A 6 -28.82 -23.37 80.94
N THR A 7 -29.78 -24.14 80.42
CA THR A 7 -29.88 -24.42 78.97
C THR A 7 -30.10 -23.15 78.15
N ILE A 8 -30.96 -22.24 78.61
CA ILE A 8 -31.20 -20.95 77.94
C ILE A 8 -29.92 -20.12 77.90
N MET A 9 -29.18 -20.04 79.02
CA MET A 9 -27.94 -19.28 79.12
C MET A 9 -26.87 -19.82 78.14
N GLN A 10 -26.73 -21.14 78.04
CA GLN A 10 -25.83 -21.78 77.08
C GLN A 10 -26.21 -21.48 75.63
N GLY A 11 -27.53 -21.47 75.34
CA GLY A 11 -28.07 -21.08 74.04
C GLY A 11 -27.72 -19.64 73.67
N ILE A 12 -27.87 -18.71 74.62
CA ILE A 12 -27.51 -17.30 74.45
C ILE A 12 -26.01 -17.12 74.17
N GLN A 13 -25.14 -17.78 74.94
CA GLN A 13 -23.69 -17.73 74.71
C GLN A 13 -23.30 -18.25 73.32
N THR A 14 -23.94 -19.33 72.89
CA THR A 14 -23.72 -19.91 71.55
C THR A 14 -24.17 -18.96 70.45
N MET A 15 -25.31 -18.29 70.64
CA MET A 15 -25.79 -17.27 69.70
C MET A 15 -24.85 -16.07 69.64
N GLN A 16 -24.35 -15.58 70.78
CA GLN A 16 -23.41 -14.46 70.82
C GLN A 16 -22.13 -14.78 70.02
N ALA A 17 -21.54 -15.97 70.23
CA ALA A 17 -20.34 -16.37 69.48
C ALA A 17 -20.58 -16.48 67.96
N LYS A 18 -21.79 -16.87 67.54
CA LYS A 18 -22.17 -16.89 66.12
C LYS A 18 -22.34 -15.48 65.57
N ILE A 19 -22.95 -14.57 66.32
CA ILE A 19 -23.11 -13.15 65.94
C ILE A 19 -21.74 -12.51 65.75
N ASP A 20 -20.84 -12.65 66.72
CA ASP A 20 -19.48 -12.08 66.64
C ASP A 20 -18.69 -12.60 65.41
N ASN A 21 -18.91 -13.86 65.03
CA ASN A 21 -18.30 -14.44 63.82
C ASN A 21 -18.91 -13.85 62.54
N ILE A 22 -20.24 -13.71 62.50
CA ILE A 22 -20.94 -13.08 61.38
C ILE A 22 -20.47 -11.63 61.19
N GLU A 23 -20.33 -10.85 62.25
CA GLU A 23 -19.83 -9.47 62.19
C GLU A 23 -18.42 -9.40 61.59
N LYS A 24 -17.48 -10.21 62.09
CA LYS A 24 -16.11 -10.29 61.54
C LYS A 24 -16.10 -10.67 60.06
N ARG A 25 -16.96 -11.61 59.67
CA ARG A 25 -17.10 -12.02 58.26
C ARG A 25 -17.70 -10.89 57.43
N SER A 26 -18.66 -10.14 57.96
CA SER A 26 -19.27 -8.98 57.30
C SER A 26 -18.24 -7.89 57.03
N GLU A 27 -17.44 -7.51 58.03
CA GLU A 27 -16.35 -6.54 57.87
C GLU A 27 -15.33 -6.96 56.80
N ASN A 28 -14.99 -8.25 56.76
CA ASN A 28 -14.08 -8.79 55.75
C ASN A 28 -14.68 -8.75 54.34
N ILE A 29 -15.99 -8.99 54.21
CA ILE A 29 -16.70 -8.85 52.93
C ILE A 29 -16.68 -7.39 52.49
N GLU A 30 -16.98 -6.45 53.38
CA GLU A 30 -16.98 -5.01 53.06
C GLU A 30 -15.60 -4.53 52.56
N LYS A 31 -14.51 -4.93 53.24
CA LYS A 31 -13.14 -4.62 52.79
C LYS A 31 -12.84 -5.21 51.41
N ARG A 32 -13.27 -6.44 51.14
CA ARG A 32 -13.09 -7.08 49.82
C ARG A 32 -13.90 -6.37 48.73
N THR A 33 -15.13 -5.95 49.03
CA THR A 33 -15.97 -5.20 48.09
C THR A 33 -15.32 -3.89 47.69
N LYS A 34 -14.85 -3.09 48.65
CA LYS A 34 -14.13 -1.82 48.37
C LYS A 34 -12.88 -2.03 47.50
N ASN A 35 -12.14 -3.12 47.74
CA ASN A 35 -10.98 -3.46 46.91
C ASN A 35 -11.37 -3.87 45.49
N ILE A 36 -12.51 -4.54 45.31
CA ILE A 36 -13.03 -4.90 43.97
C ILE A 36 -13.49 -3.66 43.22
N GLU A 37 -14.20 -2.74 43.89
CA GLU A 37 -14.63 -1.46 43.32
C GLU A 37 -13.43 -0.68 42.77
N LYS A 38 -12.40 -0.47 43.61
CA LYS A 38 -11.17 0.23 43.18
C LYS A 38 -10.50 -0.42 41.97
N ARG A 39 -10.39 -1.76 41.96
CA ARG A 39 -9.79 -2.49 40.83
C ARG A 39 -10.65 -2.41 39.56
N THR A 40 -11.96 -2.24 39.71
CA THR A 40 -12.89 -2.07 38.59
C THR A 40 -12.71 -0.69 37.98
N GLU A 41 -12.64 0.36 38.81
CA GLU A 41 -12.34 1.73 38.35
C GLU A 41 -11.00 1.82 37.61
N GLU A 42 -9.93 1.22 38.16
CA GLU A 42 -8.62 1.14 37.50
C GLU A 42 -8.66 0.37 36.17
N THR A 43 -9.58 -0.60 36.04
CA THR A 43 -9.78 -1.36 34.81
C THR A 43 -10.50 -0.53 33.77
N ASP A 44 -11.56 0.17 34.17
CA ASP A 44 -12.34 1.05 33.30
C ASP A 44 -11.48 2.19 32.73
N GLU A 45 -10.58 2.78 33.53
CA GLU A 45 -9.62 3.77 33.05
C GLU A 45 -8.69 3.21 31.97
N LYS A 46 -8.14 1.99 32.19
CA LYS A 46 -7.28 1.34 31.19
C LYS A 46 -8.03 1.01 29.91
N VAL A 47 -9.28 0.57 30.00
CA VAL A 47 -10.14 0.33 28.84
C VAL A 47 -10.38 1.62 28.06
N GLY A 48 -10.68 2.73 28.75
CA GLY A 48 -10.83 4.04 28.13
C GLY A 48 -9.57 4.49 27.39
N ASN A 49 -8.39 4.31 27.99
CA ASN A 49 -7.11 4.63 27.34
C ASN A 49 -6.86 3.78 26.09
N ILE A 50 -7.20 2.48 26.13
CA ILE A 50 -7.09 1.60 24.96
C ILE A 50 -8.03 2.06 23.83
N GLN A 51 -9.27 2.43 24.15
CA GLN A 51 -10.23 2.93 23.17
C GLN A 51 -9.73 4.22 22.48
N GLN A 52 -9.14 5.14 23.24
CA GLN A 52 -8.55 6.36 22.66
C GLN A 52 -7.38 6.04 21.73
N MET A 53 -6.48 5.12 22.12
CA MET A 53 -5.39 4.69 21.25
C MET A 53 -5.89 4.02 19.97
N MET A 54 -6.95 3.21 20.05
CA MET A 54 -7.56 2.59 18.87
C MET A 54 -8.09 3.64 17.89
N GLN A 55 -8.79 4.67 18.38
CA GLN A 55 -9.27 5.76 17.53
C GLN A 55 -8.11 6.48 16.81
N GLN A 56 -7.01 6.75 17.52
CA GLN A 56 -5.82 7.37 16.92
C GLN A 56 -5.18 6.47 15.85
N TYR A 57 -5.19 5.15 16.03
CA TYR A 57 -4.68 4.24 15.00
C TYR A 57 -5.60 4.18 13.79
N GLU A 58 -6.91 4.23 13.97
CA GLU A 58 -7.89 4.28 12.89
C GLU A 58 -7.70 5.53 12.02
N ASP A 59 -7.57 6.70 12.64
CA ASP A 59 -7.30 7.96 11.93
C ASP A 59 -5.97 7.91 11.15
N ARG A 60 -4.93 7.29 11.72
CA ARG A 60 -3.63 7.12 11.06
C ARG A 60 -3.71 6.17 9.86
N ILE A 61 -4.48 5.10 9.96
CA ILE A 61 -4.68 4.15 8.87
C ILE A 61 -5.41 4.83 7.70
N LEU A 62 -6.49 5.56 7.97
CA LEU A 62 -7.23 6.30 6.94
C LEU A 62 -6.32 7.28 6.20
N LYS A 63 -5.45 8.00 6.91
CA LYS A 63 -4.47 8.89 6.28
C LYS A 63 -3.47 8.15 5.40
N ILE A 64 -2.99 6.99 5.84
CA ILE A 64 -2.06 6.16 5.05
C ILE A 64 -2.75 5.68 3.77
N GLU A 65 -4.00 5.22 3.85
CA GLU A 65 -4.79 4.77 2.70
C GLU A 65 -5.01 5.90 1.68
N GLU A 66 -5.27 7.12 2.14
CA GLU A 66 -5.39 8.29 1.27
C GLU A 66 -4.06 8.60 0.56
N GLU A 67 -2.96 8.62 1.30
CA GLU A 67 -1.62 8.84 0.72
C GLU A 67 -1.24 7.73 -0.28
N ASP A 68 -1.61 6.48 -0.01
CA ASP A 68 -1.35 5.34 -0.90
C ASP A 68 -2.12 5.48 -2.21
N THR A 69 -3.41 5.84 -2.12
CA THR A 69 -4.24 6.14 -3.30
C THR A 69 -3.64 7.24 -4.17
N GLN A 70 -3.10 8.30 -3.55
CA GLN A 70 -2.41 9.38 -4.27
C GLN A 70 -1.09 8.92 -4.90
N ARG A 71 -0.33 8.03 -4.23
CA ARG A 71 0.90 7.44 -4.81
C ARG A 71 0.57 6.58 -6.02
N ASP A 72 -0.48 5.78 -5.97
CA ASP A 72 -0.94 4.96 -7.09
C ASP A 72 -1.36 5.79 -8.30
N GLU A 73 -2.00 6.93 -8.08
CA GLU A 73 -2.33 7.86 -9.18
C GLU A 73 -1.08 8.44 -9.82
N LYS A 74 -0.11 8.90 -9.02
CA LYS A 74 1.19 9.40 -9.53
C LYS A 74 1.98 8.31 -10.26
N MET A 75 1.93 7.08 -9.79
CA MET A 75 2.59 5.95 -10.46
C MET A 75 1.99 5.72 -11.85
N ARG A 76 0.66 5.73 -11.97
CA ARG A 76 -0.03 5.64 -13.27
C ARG A 76 0.33 6.77 -14.23
N GLU A 77 0.49 7.99 -13.71
CA GLU A 77 0.96 9.13 -14.51
C GLU A 77 2.40 8.91 -15.01
N ILE A 78 3.30 8.43 -14.14
CA ILE A 78 4.69 8.11 -14.50
C ILE A 78 4.74 7.02 -15.58
N ASP A 79 3.97 5.94 -15.42
CA ASP A 79 3.91 4.84 -16.40
C ASP A 79 3.44 5.34 -17.78
N THR A 80 2.45 6.24 -17.79
CA THR A 80 1.93 6.86 -19.02
C THR A 80 3.03 7.68 -19.69
N ARG A 81 3.71 8.55 -18.94
CA ARG A 81 4.80 9.39 -19.47
C ARG A 81 6.00 8.57 -19.95
N LEU A 82 6.33 7.49 -19.25
CA LEU A 82 7.41 6.59 -19.65
C LEU A 82 7.08 5.91 -20.99
N SER A 83 5.84 5.45 -21.15
CA SER A 83 5.36 4.87 -22.41
C SER A 83 5.43 5.85 -23.58
N GLU A 84 5.15 7.14 -23.34
CA GLU A 84 5.33 8.20 -24.35
C GLU A 84 6.79 8.39 -24.72
N VAL A 85 7.69 8.48 -23.73
CA VAL A 85 9.14 8.62 -23.96
C VAL A 85 9.70 7.44 -24.74
N GLU A 86 9.27 6.21 -24.45
CA GLU A 86 9.69 5.01 -25.19
C GLU A 86 9.25 5.05 -26.66
N ARG A 87 8.03 5.52 -26.92
CA ARG A 87 7.52 5.71 -28.28
C ARG A 87 8.32 6.77 -29.03
N ASP A 88 8.56 7.91 -28.41
CA ASP A 88 9.30 9.02 -29.03
C ASP A 88 10.74 8.63 -29.32
N LYS A 89 11.39 7.91 -28.39
CA LYS A 89 12.73 7.37 -28.59
C LYS A 89 12.78 6.39 -29.77
N SER A 90 11.78 5.53 -29.90
CA SER A 90 11.68 4.59 -31.02
C SER A 90 11.51 5.31 -32.35
N ASN A 91 10.67 6.36 -32.38
CA ASN A 91 10.48 7.21 -33.56
C ASN A 91 11.77 7.92 -33.96
N LEU A 92 12.48 8.53 -33.00
CA LEU A 92 13.77 9.18 -33.24
C LEU A 92 14.81 8.19 -33.78
N GLY A 93 14.87 6.97 -33.22
CA GLY A 93 15.75 5.92 -33.72
C GLY A 93 15.48 5.56 -35.18
N CYS A 94 14.20 5.51 -35.58
CA CYS A 94 13.82 5.28 -36.98
C CYS A 94 14.26 6.44 -37.89
N GLU A 95 14.01 7.69 -37.50
CA GLU A 95 14.40 8.86 -38.28
C GLU A 95 15.93 9.01 -38.40
N MET A 96 16.67 8.69 -37.33
CA MET A 96 18.13 8.62 -37.38
C MET A 96 18.61 7.55 -38.36
N GLY A 97 18.04 6.34 -38.32
CA GLY A 97 18.40 5.27 -39.26
C GLY A 97 18.11 5.63 -40.72
N LYS A 98 16.99 6.31 -40.98
CA LYS A 98 16.70 6.88 -42.31
C LYS A 98 17.75 7.91 -42.72
N SER A 99 18.11 8.82 -41.83
CA SER A 99 19.07 9.90 -42.11
C SER A 99 20.48 9.37 -42.36
N GLU A 100 20.94 8.38 -41.59
CA GLU A 100 22.23 7.69 -41.79
C GLU A 100 22.27 6.99 -43.16
N PHE A 101 21.18 6.33 -43.54
CA PHE A 101 21.05 5.73 -44.87
C PHE A 101 21.18 6.77 -45.98
N TYR A 102 20.45 7.89 -45.91
CA TYR A 102 20.52 8.97 -46.91
C TYR A 102 21.93 9.57 -47.05
N LEU A 103 22.62 9.83 -45.94
CA LEU A 103 23.98 10.38 -45.97
C LEU A 103 24.99 9.39 -46.58
N ARG A 104 24.92 8.10 -46.20
CA ARG A 104 25.78 7.07 -46.79
C ARG A 104 25.56 6.96 -48.30
N PHE A 105 24.32 7.15 -48.74
CA PHE A 105 23.95 7.08 -50.15
C PHE A 105 24.45 8.29 -50.94
N GLN A 106 24.33 9.51 -50.40
CA GLN A 106 24.91 10.72 -51.02
C GLN A 106 26.44 10.63 -51.14
N ASN A 107 27.14 10.11 -50.13
CA ASN A 107 28.59 9.94 -50.19
C ASN A 107 29.02 8.98 -51.32
N VAL A 108 28.21 7.98 -51.67
CA VAL A 108 28.47 7.09 -52.82
C VAL A 108 28.40 7.85 -54.14
N GLU A 109 27.46 8.80 -54.29
CA GLU A 109 27.40 9.66 -55.48
C GLU A 109 28.60 10.60 -55.59
N GLU A 110 28.94 11.28 -54.48
CA GLU A 110 29.97 12.32 -54.47
C GLU A 110 31.39 11.75 -54.60
N GLU A 111 31.73 10.65 -53.92
CA GLU A 111 33.08 10.06 -53.99
C GLU A 111 33.34 9.29 -55.30
N LYS A 112 32.32 8.67 -55.89
CA LYS A 112 32.49 7.89 -57.14
C LYS A 112 32.26 8.73 -58.41
N GLY A 113 31.65 9.90 -58.30
CA GLY A 113 31.33 10.76 -59.45
C GLY A 113 30.31 10.13 -60.42
N GLU A 114 29.51 9.18 -59.93
CA GLU A 114 28.50 8.47 -60.71
C GLU A 114 27.16 9.22 -60.63
N ASN A 115 26.45 9.37 -61.77
CA ASN A 115 25.16 10.06 -61.79
C ASN A 115 24.10 9.22 -61.07
N LEU A 116 23.46 9.79 -60.04
CA LEU A 116 22.47 9.07 -59.23
C LEU A 116 21.37 8.41 -60.03
N VAL A 117 20.77 9.18 -60.92
CA VAL A 117 19.60 8.75 -61.68
C VAL A 117 19.97 7.53 -62.51
N GLU A 118 21.22 7.46 -62.96
CA GLU A 118 21.76 6.32 -63.69
C GLU A 118 22.07 5.12 -62.79
N VAL A 119 22.67 5.33 -61.62
CA VAL A 119 22.94 4.24 -60.65
C VAL A 119 21.64 3.65 -60.10
N MET A 120 20.66 4.48 -59.73
CA MET A 120 19.34 4.02 -59.29
C MET A 120 18.59 3.30 -60.39
N ALA A 121 18.57 3.86 -61.61
CA ALA A 121 17.92 3.21 -62.74
C ALA A 121 18.57 1.85 -63.06
N ASN A 122 19.89 1.74 -62.93
CA ASN A 122 20.62 0.48 -63.12
C ASN A 122 20.25 -0.56 -62.05
N ILE A 123 20.30 -0.19 -60.77
CA ILE A 123 19.98 -1.10 -59.64
C ILE A 123 18.52 -1.56 -59.72
N LEU A 124 17.59 -0.64 -60.01
CA LEU A 124 16.16 -0.97 -60.09
C LEU A 124 15.83 -1.76 -61.36
N ALA A 125 16.47 -1.45 -62.49
CA ALA A 125 16.36 -2.25 -63.71
C ALA A 125 16.82 -3.69 -63.47
N GLU A 126 17.93 -3.87 -62.75
CA GLU A 126 18.46 -5.19 -62.39
C GLU A 126 17.53 -5.92 -61.41
N ALA A 127 17.07 -5.27 -60.35
CA ALA A 127 16.18 -5.86 -59.35
C ALA A 127 14.78 -6.22 -59.90
N LEU A 128 14.30 -5.48 -60.90
CA LEU A 128 13.00 -5.67 -61.52
C LEU A 128 13.08 -6.45 -62.84
N GLU A 129 14.28 -6.85 -63.28
CA GLU A 129 14.55 -7.53 -64.57
C GLU A 129 13.99 -6.78 -65.80
N ILE A 130 14.07 -5.45 -65.82
CA ILE A 130 13.62 -4.62 -66.95
C ILE A 130 14.76 -3.76 -67.50
N THR A 131 14.56 -3.15 -68.67
CA THR A 131 15.58 -2.30 -69.32
C THR A 131 15.69 -0.94 -68.66
N ILE A 132 16.92 -0.42 -68.54
CA ILE A 132 17.25 0.88 -67.93
C ILE A 132 16.42 2.04 -68.53
N GLU A 133 16.22 2.08 -69.85
CA GLU A 133 15.38 3.09 -70.52
C GLU A 133 13.93 3.09 -70.00
N LYS A 134 13.35 1.90 -69.74
CA LYS A 134 11.99 1.78 -69.18
C LYS A 134 11.92 2.22 -67.72
N MET A 135 13.02 2.08 -66.97
CA MET A 135 13.13 2.61 -65.62
C MET A 135 13.25 4.13 -65.63
N LYS A 136 14.08 4.69 -66.53
CA LYS A 136 14.31 6.13 -66.65
C LYS A 136 13.10 6.90 -67.16
N ASP A 137 12.27 6.30 -68.02
CA ASP A 137 11.00 6.89 -68.49
C ASP A 137 9.97 7.08 -67.35
N GLY A 138 10.14 6.41 -66.20
CA GLY A 138 9.24 6.47 -65.05
C GLY A 138 9.79 7.17 -63.80
N MET A 139 11.04 7.64 -63.83
CA MET A 139 11.73 8.35 -62.73
C MET A 139 11.73 9.86 -62.97
#